data_AF-A0A7J6SLM3-F1
#
_entry.id   AF-A0A7J6SLM3-F1
#
_cell.length_a   1.000
_cell.length_b   1.000
_cell.length_c   1.000
_cell.angle_alpha   90.00
_cell.angle_beta   90.00
_cell.angle_gamma   90.00
#
_symmetry.space_group_name_H-M   'P 1'
#
loop_
_entity.id
_entity.type
_entity.pdbx_description
1 polymer ?
#
loop_
_entity_poly.entity_id
_entity_poly.type
_entity_poly.pdbx_seq_one_letter_code
_entity_poly.pdbx_strand_id
1 'polypeptide(L)'
;MSSRRTLGPVVYLLLVLVSCLGEGILDNRQIARQILQERCHGHGASDTDKTLQELGEEAVQGWVELETEFLDTMTTLFHEDANRTLARLLAHIEKLLVQKTPLGFACPVLTAGNIYQAAMVWATSGQHNRARVLLQIGNMFKLQSISQWWGYTESLKAKGLPPASKRFETAMQADYSISLAALAHKLNVPPLSKVKAASEARRRNIEIHSICSYADDPTSNTGLTSELPEMAPRNHQSYADHFGYRYVLHSDLAEGRENMEAHYSKMMVVLRALETSPTIEWLMFIDCDAFFTDFTTSLDALVDTFAPEGSGDRNPVGISALLNWLKFLFPARELL
;
A
#
# COMPACT_ATOMS: atom_id res chain seq x y z
N MET A 1 17.01 -17.49 22.90
CA MET A 1 15.71 -17.24 22.23
C MET A 1 15.86 -17.66 20.78
N SER A 2 15.19 -18.76 20.40
CA SER A 2 15.32 -19.39 19.09
C SER A 2 14.53 -18.59 18.05
N SER A 3 15.22 -18.11 17.02
CA SER A 3 14.65 -17.42 15.87
C SER A 3 13.73 -18.38 15.11
N ARG A 4 12.41 -18.18 15.21
CA ARG A 4 11.44 -18.82 14.32
C ARG A 4 11.65 -18.23 12.93
N ARG A 5 12.46 -18.91 12.11
CA ARG A 5 12.63 -18.62 10.69
C ARG A 5 11.27 -18.72 9.99
N THR A 6 10.98 -17.70 9.21
CA THR A 6 9.85 -17.57 8.29
C THR A 6 9.72 -18.81 7.39
N LEU A 7 8.61 -19.52 7.48
CA LEU A 7 8.28 -20.71 6.68
C LEU A 7 7.91 -20.38 5.22
N GLY A 8 7.70 -19.11 4.86
CA GLY A 8 7.23 -18.69 3.52
C GLY A 8 8.13 -19.14 2.35
N PRO A 9 9.45 -18.88 2.37
CA PRO A 9 10.36 -19.35 1.33
C PRO A 9 10.50 -20.87 1.32
N VAL A 10 10.38 -21.51 2.49
CA VAL A 10 10.52 -22.96 2.66
C VAL A 10 9.31 -23.70 2.08
N VAL A 11 8.10 -23.13 2.13
CA VAL A 11 6.90 -23.72 1.50
C VAL A 11 6.96 -23.62 -0.03
N TYR A 12 7.42 -22.49 -0.59
CA TYR A 12 7.67 -22.38 -2.03
C TYR A 12 8.79 -23.35 -2.48
N LEU A 13 9.86 -23.45 -1.70
CA LEU A 13 10.95 -24.39 -1.95
C LEU A 13 10.47 -25.86 -1.85
N LEU A 14 9.59 -26.18 -0.89
CA LEU A 14 9.02 -27.52 -0.73
C LEU A 14 8.06 -27.89 -1.87
N LEU A 15 7.24 -26.97 -2.36
CA LEU A 15 6.37 -27.23 -3.52
C LEU A 15 7.19 -27.51 -4.80
N VAL A 16 8.28 -26.76 -5.00
CA VAL A 16 9.21 -27.00 -6.10
C VAL A 16 9.98 -28.33 -5.90
N LEU A 17 10.44 -28.63 -4.68
CA LEU A 17 11.17 -29.88 -4.38
C LEU A 17 10.29 -31.13 -4.43
N VAL A 18 9.02 -31.05 -4.05
CA VAL A 18 8.04 -32.15 -4.16
C VAL A 18 7.76 -32.47 -5.63
N SER A 19 7.76 -31.46 -6.50
CA SER A 19 7.64 -31.66 -7.96
C SER A 19 8.83 -32.43 -8.55
N CYS A 20 9.97 -32.46 -7.87
CA CYS A 20 11.19 -33.16 -8.33
C CYS A 20 11.34 -34.60 -7.84
N LEU A 21 10.52 -35.09 -6.88
CA LEU A 21 10.87 -36.29 -6.09
C LEU A 21 9.92 -37.51 -6.15
N GLY A 22 8.80 -37.51 -6.88
CA GLY A 22 8.10 -38.79 -7.13
C GLY A 22 6.64 -38.72 -7.59
N GLU A 23 6.35 -39.52 -8.62
CA GLU A 23 5.05 -40.06 -9.07
C GLU A 23 3.82 -39.14 -8.97
N GLY A 24 3.81 -38.14 -9.85
CA GLY A 24 2.68 -37.24 -10.06
C GLY A 24 3.15 -35.79 -10.11
N ILE A 25 4.03 -35.46 -11.06
CA ILE A 25 4.52 -34.10 -11.26
C ILE A 25 3.29 -33.24 -11.62
N LEU A 26 2.82 -32.44 -10.65
CA LEU A 26 1.89 -31.37 -10.96
C LEU A 26 2.62 -30.46 -11.95
N ASP A 27 2.05 -30.35 -13.15
CA ASP A 27 2.53 -29.43 -14.17
C ASP A 27 2.58 -28.01 -13.58
N ASN A 28 3.62 -27.23 -13.88
CA ASN A 28 3.73 -25.83 -13.42
C ASN A 28 2.47 -25.03 -13.76
N ARG A 29 1.77 -25.39 -14.84
CA ARG A 29 0.46 -24.83 -15.18
C ARG A 29 -0.63 -25.12 -14.14
N GLN A 30 -0.66 -26.32 -13.58
CA GLN A 30 -1.60 -26.70 -12.51
C GLN A 30 -1.27 -25.98 -11.22
N ILE A 31 0.02 -25.87 -10.88
CA ILE A 31 0.51 -25.12 -9.71
C ILE A 31 0.15 -23.64 -9.86
N ALA A 32 0.42 -23.03 -11.02
CA ALA A 32 0.06 -21.66 -11.33
C ALA A 32 -1.44 -21.40 -11.14
N ARG A 33 -2.29 -22.31 -11.61
CA ARG A 33 -3.75 -22.22 -11.43
C ARG A 33 -4.14 -22.31 -9.96
N GLN A 34 -3.52 -23.19 -9.19
CA GLN A 34 -3.76 -23.30 -7.76
C GLN A 34 -3.33 -22.03 -7.01
N ILE A 35 -2.14 -21.48 -7.31
CA ILE A 35 -1.65 -20.23 -6.73
C ILE A 35 -2.62 -19.07 -7.03
N LEU A 36 -3.07 -18.97 -8.29
CA LEU A 36 -4.05 -17.97 -8.71
C LEU A 36 -5.35 -18.09 -7.88
N GLN A 37 -5.88 -19.31 -7.73
CA GLN A 37 -7.09 -19.58 -6.94
C GLN A 37 -6.89 -19.21 -5.46
N GLU A 38 -5.79 -19.65 -4.84
CA GLU A 38 -5.53 -19.41 -3.43
C GLU A 38 -5.31 -17.93 -3.12
N ARG A 39 -4.49 -17.24 -3.92
CA ARG A 39 -4.03 -15.88 -3.61
C ARG A 39 -4.97 -14.80 -4.11
N CYS A 40 -5.56 -14.96 -5.28
CA CYS A 40 -6.36 -13.90 -5.89
C CYS A 40 -7.83 -13.96 -5.48
N HIS A 41 -8.32 -15.12 -5.04
CA HIS A 41 -9.76 -15.36 -4.88
C HIS A 41 -10.20 -15.72 -3.44
N GLY A 42 -9.25 -16.04 -2.54
CA GLY A 42 -9.55 -16.33 -1.14
C GLY A 42 -10.14 -17.72 -0.93
N HIS A 43 -10.09 -18.21 0.31
CA HIS A 43 -10.53 -19.58 0.62
C HIS A 43 -12.06 -19.70 0.67
N GLY A 44 -12.68 -20.13 -0.43
CA GLY A 44 -14.09 -20.49 -0.46
C GLY A 44 -14.45 -21.23 -1.76
N ALA A 45 -14.48 -22.57 -1.71
CA ALA A 45 -14.68 -23.43 -2.89
C ALA A 45 -15.98 -23.14 -3.66
N SER A 46 -17.01 -22.56 -3.01
CA SER A 46 -18.29 -22.21 -3.65
C SER A 46 -18.29 -20.87 -4.39
N ASP A 47 -17.37 -19.95 -4.08
CA ASP A 47 -17.26 -18.62 -4.71
C ASP A 47 -16.09 -18.53 -5.71
N THR A 48 -15.28 -19.59 -5.81
CA THR A 48 -14.10 -19.64 -6.69
C THR A 48 -14.49 -19.56 -8.16
N ASP A 49 -15.58 -20.22 -8.57
CA ASP A 49 -16.07 -20.22 -9.96
C ASP A 49 -16.66 -18.87 -10.39
N LYS A 50 -17.38 -18.17 -9.51
CA LYS A 50 -17.93 -16.84 -9.80
C LYS A 50 -16.83 -15.79 -9.96
N THR A 51 -15.78 -15.87 -9.16
CA THR A 51 -14.69 -14.88 -9.19
C THR A 51 -13.77 -15.09 -10.40
N LEU A 52 -13.54 -16.34 -10.82
CA LEU A 52 -12.84 -16.64 -12.09
C LEU A 52 -13.67 -16.19 -13.31
N GLN A 53 -15.00 -16.26 -13.22
CA GLN A 53 -15.89 -15.67 -14.22
C GLN A 53 -15.80 -14.14 -14.28
N GLU A 54 -15.65 -13.46 -13.14
CA GLU A 54 -15.49 -11.99 -13.09
C GLU A 54 -14.18 -11.51 -13.75
N LEU A 55 -13.09 -12.29 -13.63
CA LEU A 55 -11.85 -12.01 -14.35
C LEU A 55 -11.97 -12.24 -15.86
N GLY A 56 -12.82 -13.19 -16.26
CA GLY A 56 -12.91 -13.69 -17.63
C GLY A 56 -11.82 -14.73 -17.93
N GLU A 57 -12.15 -15.71 -18.77
CA GLU A 57 -11.26 -16.83 -19.11
C GLU A 57 -9.92 -16.37 -19.69
N GLU A 58 -9.91 -15.29 -20.47
CA GLU A 58 -8.69 -14.72 -21.05
C GLU A 58 -7.73 -14.21 -19.96
N ALA A 59 -8.24 -13.55 -18.93
CA ALA A 59 -7.41 -13.04 -17.85
C ALA A 59 -6.85 -14.16 -16.98
N VAL A 60 -7.66 -15.19 -16.72
CA VAL A 60 -7.24 -16.39 -16.00
C VAL A 60 -6.13 -17.11 -16.76
N GLN A 61 -6.31 -17.31 -18.07
CA GLN A 61 -5.30 -17.97 -18.90
C GLN A 61 -4.01 -17.13 -18.98
N GLY A 62 -4.14 -15.80 -19.13
CA GLY A 62 -2.99 -14.89 -19.11
C GLY A 62 -2.22 -14.93 -17.79
N TRP A 63 -2.91 -15.04 -16.65
CA TRP A 63 -2.27 -15.20 -15.34
C TRP A 63 -1.56 -16.55 -15.18
N VAL A 64 -2.21 -17.63 -15.61
CA VAL A 64 -1.61 -18.97 -15.57
C VAL A 64 -0.32 -19.02 -16.41
N GLU A 65 -0.32 -18.42 -17.60
CA GLU A 65 0.87 -18.30 -18.45
C GLU A 65 1.98 -17.49 -17.78
N LEU A 66 1.64 -16.33 -17.21
CA LEU A 66 2.61 -15.48 -16.50
C LEU A 66 3.21 -16.21 -15.30
N GLU A 67 2.38 -16.84 -14.46
CA GLU A 67 2.85 -17.53 -13.27
C GLU A 67 3.66 -18.77 -13.62
N THR A 68 3.32 -19.48 -14.70
CA THR A 68 4.14 -20.60 -15.21
C THR A 68 5.51 -20.10 -15.64
N GLU A 69 5.58 -19.02 -16.43
CA GLU A 69 6.84 -18.39 -16.84
C GLU A 69 7.66 -17.89 -15.64
N PHE A 70 7.00 -17.37 -14.61
CA PHE A 70 7.62 -16.96 -13.36
C PHE A 70 8.22 -18.16 -12.61
N LEU A 71 7.46 -19.24 -12.45
CA LEU A 71 7.92 -20.48 -11.81
C LEU A 71 9.11 -21.08 -12.58
N ASP A 72 9.01 -21.19 -13.90
CA ASP A 72 10.09 -21.67 -14.76
C ASP A 72 11.35 -20.81 -14.55
N THR A 73 11.19 -19.48 -14.53
CA THR A 73 12.30 -18.56 -14.25
C THR A 73 12.89 -18.76 -12.85
N MET A 74 12.06 -18.96 -11.83
CA MET A 74 12.54 -19.18 -10.47
C MET A 74 13.27 -20.52 -10.34
N THR A 75 12.89 -21.55 -11.09
CA THR A 75 13.65 -22.83 -11.11
C THR A 75 15.05 -22.67 -11.68
N THR A 76 15.29 -21.68 -12.55
CA THR A 76 16.61 -21.49 -13.14
C THR A 76 17.62 -20.92 -12.14
N LEU A 77 17.17 -20.36 -11.01
CA LEU A 77 18.05 -19.95 -9.91
C LEU A 77 18.91 -21.10 -9.38
N PHE A 78 18.47 -22.36 -9.53
CA PHE A 78 19.19 -23.52 -9.00
C PHE A 78 20.25 -24.07 -9.96
N HIS A 79 20.21 -23.71 -11.24
CA HIS A 79 20.99 -24.37 -12.29
C HIS A 79 21.69 -23.40 -13.25
N GLU A 80 21.28 -22.13 -13.30
CA GLU A 80 21.86 -21.10 -14.15
C GLU A 80 22.59 -20.01 -13.35
N ASP A 81 23.38 -19.21 -14.06
CA ASP A 81 23.99 -18.00 -13.51
C ASP A 81 22.92 -17.02 -13.00
N ALA A 82 23.19 -16.38 -11.87
CA ALA A 82 22.27 -15.45 -11.24
C ALA A 82 21.85 -14.31 -12.17
N ASN A 83 22.75 -13.81 -13.03
CA ASN A 83 22.44 -12.71 -13.95
C ASN A 83 21.46 -13.14 -15.05
N ARG A 84 21.54 -14.39 -15.52
CA ARG A 84 20.59 -14.91 -16.53
C ARG A 84 19.20 -15.04 -15.95
N THR A 85 19.09 -15.64 -14.76
CA THR A 85 17.80 -15.74 -14.08
C THR A 85 17.21 -14.36 -13.81
N LEU A 86 18.07 -13.42 -13.45
CA LEU A 86 17.67 -12.04 -13.22
C LEU A 86 17.15 -11.33 -14.48
N ALA A 87 17.80 -11.53 -15.62
CA ALA A 87 17.32 -11.01 -16.90
C ALA A 87 15.94 -11.57 -17.27
N ARG A 88 15.69 -12.86 -16.98
CA ARG A 88 14.38 -13.48 -17.18
C ARG A 88 13.33 -12.93 -16.22
N LEU A 89 13.66 -12.76 -14.93
CA LEU A 89 12.76 -12.14 -13.96
C LEU A 89 12.37 -10.71 -14.37
N LEU A 90 13.32 -9.98 -14.95
CA LEU A 90 13.05 -8.64 -15.48
C LEU A 90 12.13 -8.64 -16.68
N ALA A 91 12.37 -9.53 -17.65
CA ALA A 91 11.49 -9.70 -18.79
C ALA A 91 10.07 -10.08 -18.33
N HIS A 92 9.96 -10.95 -17.33
CA HIS A 92 8.69 -11.32 -16.72
C HIS A 92 8.00 -10.11 -16.07
N ILE A 93 8.71 -9.34 -15.24
CA ILE A 93 8.17 -8.12 -14.61
C ILE A 93 7.77 -7.09 -15.66
N GLU A 94 8.58 -6.87 -16.69
CA GLU A 94 8.26 -5.96 -17.79
C GLU A 94 6.97 -6.39 -18.49
N LYS A 95 6.84 -7.68 -18.83
CA LYS A 95 5.63 -8.25 -19.43
C LYS A 95 4.42 -8.00 -18.52
N LEU A 96 4.54 -8.26 -17.23
CA LEU A 96 3.47 -8.05 -16.24
C LEU A 96 3.08 -6.57 -16.10
N LEU A 97 4.07 -5.67 -16.00
CA LEU A 97 3.83 -4.26 -15.70
C LEU A 97 3.51 -3.41 -16.92
N VAL A 98 4.01 -3.76 -18.10
CA VAL A 98 3.91 -2.95 -19.32
C VAL A 98 2.97 -3.58 -20.34
N GLN A 99 3.12 -4.89 -20.60
CA GLN A 99 2.36 -5.56 -21.66
C GLN A 99 1.02 -6.10 -21.17
N LYS A 100 0.94 -6.46 -19.88
CA LYS A 100 -0.20 -7.11 -19.24
C LYS A 100 -0.63 -6.38 -17.96
N THR A 101 -0.45 -5.07 -17.92
CA THR A 101 -0.81 -4.22 -16.76
C THR A 101 -2.20 -4.48 -16.20
N PRO A 102 -3.27 -4.66 -17.03
CA PRO A 102 -4.60 -4.97 -16.51
C PRO A 102 -4.65 -6.26 -15.68
N LEU A 103 -3.88 -7.29 -16.05
CA LEU A 103 -3.79 -8.53 -15.26
C LEU A 103 -3.18 -8.25 -13.89
N GLY A 104 -2.12 -7.43 -13.83
CA GLY A 104 -1.48 -7.04 -12.58
C GLY A 104 -2.45 -6.40 -11.57
N PHE A 105 -3.34 -5.53 -12.05
CA PHE A 105 -4.38 -4.92 -11.22
C PHE A 105 -5.56 -5.84 -10.91
N ALA A 106 -5.77 -6.87 -11.73
CA ALA A 106 -6.79 -7.89 -11.51
C ALA A 106 -6.40 -8.87 -10.39
N CYS A 107 -5.10 -9.16 -10.24
CA CYS A 107 -4.57 -9.81 -9.04
C CYS A 107 -3.34 -9.09 -8.45
N PRO A 108 -3.57 -8.03 -7.66
CA PRO A 108 -2.48 -7.19 -7.15
C PRO A 108 -1.62 -7.91 -6.10
N VAL A 109 -2.17 -8.87 -5.35
CA VAL A 109 -1.41 -9.64 -4.35
C VAL A 109 -0.39 -10.58 -5.00
N LEU A 110 -0.74 -11.25 -6.09
CA LEU A 110 0.20 -12.12 -6.80
C LEU A 110 1.28 -11.28 -7.49
N THR A 111 0.88 -10.17 -8.11
CA THR A 111 1.80 -9.18 -8.69
C THR A 111 2.82 -8.69 -7.66
N ALA A 112 2.35 -8.28 -6.47
CA ALA A 112 3.23 -7.88 -5.38
C ALA A 112 4.15 -9.03 -4.94
N GLY A 113 3.63 -10.25 -4.81
CA GLY A 113 4.42 -11.44 -4.53
C GLY A 113 5.58 -11.64 -5.51
N ASN A 114 5.31 -11.62 -6.82
CA ASN A 114 6.31 -11.87 -7.85
C ASN A 114 7.37 -10.75 -7.88
N ILE A 115 6.94 -9.48 -7.73
CA ILE A 115 7.85 -8.34 -7.64
C ILE A 115 8.73 -8.43 -6.38
N TYR A 116 8.16 -8.83 -5.24
CA TYR A 116 8.91 -9.01 -4.00
C TYR A 116 10.01 -10.06 -4.16
N GLN A 117 9.69 -11.22 -4.72
CA GLN A 117 10.67 -12.29 -4.96
C GLN A 117 11.80 -11.82 -5.88
N ALA A 118 11.47 -11.16 -6.99
CA ALA A 118 12.48 -10.59 -7.88
C ALA A 118 13.35 -9.53 -7.21
N ALA A 119 12.76 -8.69 -6.35
CA ALA A 119 13.50 -7.73 -5.55
C ALA A 119 14.47 -8.41 -4.57
N MET A 120 14.08 -9.53 -3.97
CA MET A 120 14.96 -10.29 -3.08
C MET A 120 16.13 -10.91 -3.84
N VAL A 121 15.90 -11.47 -5.02
CA VAL A 121 16.99 -11.94 -5.90
C VAL A 121 17.96 -10.79 -6.18
N TRP A 122 17.47 -9.61 -6.59
CA TRP A 122 18.31 -8.43 -6.78
C TRP A 122 19.10 -8.01 -5.54
N ALA A 123 18.46 -8.02 -4.37
CA ALA A 123 19.13 -7.65 -3.13
C ALA A 123 20.28 -8.63 -2.82
N THR A 124 20.07 -9.94 -3.02
CA THR A 124 21.11 -10.96 -2.78
C THR A 124 22.27 -10.87 -3.77
N SER A 125 22.03 -10.45 -5.02
CA SER A 125 23.08 -10.19 -6.02
C SER A 125 23.80 -8.85 -5.82
N GLY A 126 23.57 -8.14 -4.71
CA GLY A 126 24.20 -6.84 -4.41
C GLY A 126 23.57 -5.64 -5.13
N GLN A 127 22.53 -5.84 -5.94
CA GLN A 127 21.84 -4.81 -6.71
C GLN A 127 20.79 -4.08 -5.84
N HIS A 128 21.20 -3.56 -4.69
CA HIS A 128 20.28 -3.03 -3.66
C HIS A 128 19.43 -1.86 -4.16
N ASN A 129 19.98 -0.95 -4.98
CA ASN A 129 19.22 0.17 -5.54
C ASN A 129 18.04 -0.34 -6.38
N ARG A 130 18.31 -1.30 -7.27
CA ARG A 130 17.30 -1.91 -8.13
C ARG A 130 16.26 -2.67 -7.29
N ALA A 131 16.71 -3.46 -6.30
CA ALA A 131 15.82 -4.15 -5.37
C ALA A 131 14.86 -3.19 -4.65
N ARG A 132 15.37 -2.06 -4.15
CA ARG A 132 14.54 -1.04 -3.49
C ARG A 132 13.46 -0.52 -4.42
N VAL A 133 13.82 -0.26 -5.68
CA VAL A 133 12.87 0.24 -6.68
C VAL A 133 11.77 -0.78 -6.97
N LEU A 134 12.10 -2.06 -7.16
CA LEU A 134 11.07 -3.10 -7.33
C LEU A 134 10.15 -3.16 -6.11
N LEU A 135 10.69 -3.10 -4.89
CA LEU A 135 9.84 -3.07 -3.71
C LEU A 135 8.93 -1.83 -3.68
N GLN A 136 9.39 -0.67 -4.13
CA GLN A 136 8.54 0.52 -4.22
C GLN A 136 7.39 0.33 -5.23
N ILE A 137 7.68 -0.28 -6.39
CA ILE A 137 6.66 -0.60 -7.39
C ILE A 137 5.69 -1.66 -6.86
N GLY A 138 6.20 -2.75 -6.29
CA GLY A 138 5.37 -3.81 -5.72
C GLY A 138 4.53 -3.33 -4.53
N ASN A 139 5.02 -2.34 -3.77
CA ASN A 139 4.28 -1.72 -2.69
C ASN A 139 2.99 -1.04 -3.17
N MET A 140 2.96 -0.52 -4.41
CA MET A 140 1.74 0.00 -5.02
C MET A 140 0.68 -1.09 -5.19
N PHE A 141 1.06 -2.25 -5.75
CA PHE A 141 0.13 -3.39 -5.89
C PHE A 141 -0.29 -3.95 -4.54
N LYS A 142 0.62 -4.00 -3.56
CA LYS A 142 0.28 -4.37 -2.19
C LYS A 142 -0.76 -3.41 -1.58
N LEU A 143 -0.63 -2.10 -1.77
CA LEU A 143 -1.64 -1.14 -1.31
C LEU A 143 -2.97 -1.32 -2.06
N GLN A 144 -2.92 -1.63 -3.35
CA GLN A 144 -4.10 -1.96 -4.14
C GLN A 144 -4.80 -3.22 -3.63
N SER A 145 -4.07 -4.27 -3.24
CA SER A 145 -4.68 -5.49 -2.69
C SER A 145 -5.36 -5.24 -1.34
N ILE A 146 -4.78 -4.38 -0.50
CA ILE A 146 -5.40 -3.91 0.75
C ILE A 146 -6.70 -3.17 0.46
N SER A 147 -6.67 -2.23 -0.49
CA SER A 147 -7.85 -1.45 -0.89
C SER A 147 -8.98 -2.36 -1.40
N GLN A 148 -8.66 -3.34 -2.26
CA GLN A 148 -9.64 -4.31 -2.76
C GLN A 148 -10.20 -5.19 -1.65
N TRP A 149 -9.36 -5.67 -0.73
CA TRP A 149 -9.81 -6.46 0.42
C TRP A 149 -10.75 -5.67 1.32
N TRP A 150 -10.43 -4.40 1.61
CA TRP A 150 -11.26 -3.51 2.41
C TRP A 150 -12.61 -3.26 1.74
N GLY A 151 -12.61 -2.86 0.46
CA GLY A 151 -13.84 -2.61 -0.31
C GLY A 151 -14.74 -3.85 -0.40
N TYR A 152 -14.15 -5.03 -0.53
CA TYR A 152 -14.91 -6.28 -0.51
C TYR A 152 -15.53 -6.56 0.87
N THR A 153 -14.78 -6.34 1.95
CA THR A 153 -15.27 -6.52 3.33
C THR A 153 -16.45 -5.60 3.62
N GLU A 154 -16.36 -4.32 3.24
CA GLU A 154 -17.47 -3.37 3.35
C GLU A 154 -18.69 -3.81 2.53
N SER A 155 -18.48 -4.34 1.32
CA SER A 155 -19.58 -4.84 0.48
C SER A 155 -20.32 -6.03 1.10
N LEU A 156 -19.62 -6.91 1.82
CA LEU A 156 -20.23 -8.04 2.53
C LEU A 156 -20.99 -7.58 3.76
N LYS A 157 -20.40 -6.65 4.52
CA LYS A 157 -21.05 -6.00 5.66
C LYS A 157 -22.36 -5.33 5.25
N ALA A 158 -22.36 -4.58 4.14
CA ALA A 158 -23.56 -3.95 3.59
C ALA A 158 -24.66 -4.96 3.17
N LYS A 159 -24.27 -6.21 2.85
CA LYS A 159 -25.19 -7.32 2.53
C LYS A 159 -25.59 -8.16 3.75
N GLY A 160 -25.12 -7.81 4.96
CA GLY A 160 -25.32 -8.62 6.16
C GLY A 160 -24.63 -9.99 6.10
N LEU A 161 -23.63 -10.14 5.24
CA LEU A 161 -22.85 -11.37 5.10
C LEU A 161 -21.66 -11.34 6.07
N PRO A 162 -21.20 -12.51 6.55
CA PRO A 162 -20.01 -12.58 7.39
C PRO A 162 -18.79 -12.03 6.63
N PRO A 163 -17.80 -11.46 7.35
CA PRO A 163 -16.58 -10.97 6.73
C PRO A 163 -15.92 -12.10 5.94
N ALA A 164 -15.43 -11.76 4.75
CA ALA A 164 -14.93 -12.75 3.83
C ALA A 164 -13.72 -13.52 4.37
N SER A 165 -13.57 -14.74 3.87
CA SER A 165 -12.36 -15.55 4.05
C SER A 165 -11.15 -15.04 3.25
N LYS A 166 -11.31 -14.03 2.37
CA LYS A 166 -10.18 -13.34 1.72
C LYS A 166 -9.29 -12.75 2.82
N ARG A 167 -8.08 -13.30 2.96
CA ARG A 167 -7.15 -12.89 4.01
C ARG A 167 -6.39 -11.66 3.56
N PHE A 168 -6.38 -10.64 4.41
CA PHE A 168 -5.34 -9.64 4.37
C PHE A 168 -3.99 -10.33 4.59
N GLU A 169 -3.08 -10.22 3.62
CA GLU A 169 -1.73 -10.81 3.66
C GLU A 169 -0.81 -9.98 4.58
N THR A 170 -1.07 -10.05 5.89
CA THR A 170 -0.29 -9.35 6.93
C THR A 170 1.20 -9.65 6.85
N ALA A 171 1.56 -10.89 6.50
CA ALA A 171 2.95 -11.30 6.33
C ALA A 171 3.63 -10.52 5.19
N MET A 172 2.97 -10.41 4.03
CA MET A 172 3.48 -9.63 2.91
C MET A 172 3.64 -8.15 3.28
N GLN A 173 2.70 -7.58 4.05
CA GLN A 173 2.81 -6.22 4.56
C GLN A 173 4.06 -6.01 5.42
N ALA A 174 4.31 -6.92 6.36
CA ALA A 174 5.48 -6.88 7.21
C ALA A 174 6.78 -7.02 6.40
N ASP A 175 6.82 -8.01 5.50
CA ASP A 175 7.98 -8.32 4.66
C ASP A 175 8.39 -7.14 3.77
N TYR A 176 7.43 -6.47 3.13
CA TYR A 176 7.68 -5.25 2.36
C TYR A 176 8.24 -4.12 3.22
N SER A 177 7.63 -3.89 4.38
CA SER A 177 8.00 -2.77 5.26
C SER A 177 9.41 -2.97 5.82
N ILE A 178 9.72 -4.18 6.28
CA ILE A 178 11.05 -4.56 6.79
C ILE A 178 12.09 -4.44 5.67
N SER A 179 11.81 -5.00 4.49
CA SER A 179 12.76 -5.02 3.38
C SER A 179 13.05 -3.63 2.82
N LEU A 180 12.03 -2.79 2.68
CA LEU A 180 12.20 -1.39 2.26
C LEU A 180 13.03 -0.60 3.27
N ALA A 181 12.76 -0.74 4.57
CA ALA A 181 13.53 -0.08 5.62
C ALA A 181 14.99 -0.56 5.65
N ALA A 182 15.22 -1.87 5.55
CA ALA A 182 16.56 -2.46 5.52
C ALA A 182 17.37 -2.00 4.30
N LEU A 183 16.76 -1.95 3.11
CA LEU A 183 17.40 -1.45 1.90
C LEU A 183 17.64 0.06 1.95
N ALA A 184 16.70 0.83 2.51
CA ALA A 184 16.88 2.27 2.72
C ALA A 184 18.09 2.55 3.62
N HIS A 185 18.19 1.84 4.75
CA HIS A 185 19.34 1.92 5.64
C HIS A 185 20.65 1.52 4.92
N LYS A 186 20.66 0.37 4.23
CA LYS A 186 21.85 -0.14 3.53
C LYS A 186 22.38 0.81 2.44
N LEU A 187 21.47 1.51 1.76
CA LEU A 187 21.78 2.44 0.69
C LEU A 187 22.07 3.87 1.21
N ASN A 188 22.08 4.08 2.54
CA ASN A 188 22.14 5.40 3.16
C ASN A 188 21.12 6.36 2.54
N VAL A 189 19.94 5.85 2.20
CA VAL A 189 18.85 6.69 1.74
C VAL A 189 18.49 7.56 2.93
N PRO A 190 18.66 8.88 2.84
CA PRO A 190 18.17 9.73 3.90
C PRO A 190 16.68 9.42 4.05
N PRO A 191 16.18 9.24 5.28
CA PRO A 191 14.72 9.21 5.48
C PRO A 191 14.14 10.39 4.71
N LEU A 192 13.01 10.18 4.02
CA LEU A 192 12.29 11.20 3.25
C LEU A 192 12.45 12.51 4.00
N SER A 193 13.10 13.47 3.32
CA SER A 193 13.81 14.62 3.85
C SER A 193 13.34 15.00 5.25
N LYS A 194 14.27 15.09 6.22
CA LYS A 194 14.02 15.83 7.47
C LYS A 194 13.22 17.06 7.07
N VAL A 195 11.97 17.13 7.56
CA VAL A 195 11.04 18.18 7.18
C VAL A 195 11.82 19.47 7.29
N LYS A 196 11.97 20.18 6.17
CA LYS A 196 12.83 21.36 6.16
C LYS A 196 12.29 22.27 7.25
N ALA A 197 13.15 22.79 8.13
CA ALA A 197 12.70 23.77 9.11
C ALA A 197 11.86 24.80 8.38
N ALA A 198 10.66 25.09 8.90
CA ALA A 198 9.75 26.04 8.28
C ALA A 198 10.52 27.31 7.95
N SER A 199 10.35 27.83 6.74
CA SER A 199 10.95 29.12 6.40
C SER A 199 10.38 30.16 7.37
N GLU A 200 11.22 30.72 8.26
CA GLU A 200 10.81 31.77 9.20
C GLU A 200 10.16 32.96 8.47
N ALA A 201 10.48 33.14 7.18
CA ALA A 201 9.98 34.20 6.34
C ALA A 201 8.48 34.08 5.98
N ARG A 202 7.83 32.92 6.19
CA ARG A 202 6.42 32.75 5.83
C ARG A 202 5.68 31.86 6.81
N ARG A 203 5.01 32.50 7.78
CA ARG A 203 3.93 31.85 8.54
C ARG A 203 2.66 31.90 7.71
N ARG A 204 2.15 30.75 7.31
CA ARG A 204 0.86 30.66 6.63
C ARG A 204 -0.26 30.72 7.65
N ASN A 205 -1.42 31.24 7.24
CA ASN A 205 -2.60 31.11 8.07
C ASN A 205 -3.18 29.68 7.95
N ILE A 206 -2.75 28.80 8.86
CA ILE A 206 -3.19 27.40 8.93
C ILE A 206 -4.22 27.25 10.06
N GLU A 207 -5.37 26.66 9.74
CA GLU A 207 -6.36 26.22 10.74
C GLU A 207 -6.41 24.68 10.82
N ILE A 208 -6.46 24.16 12.04
CA ILE A 208 -6.60 22.73 12.33
C ILE A 208 -8.05 22.48 12.79
N HIS A 209 -8.76 21.63 12.08
CA HIS A 209 -10.13 21.24 12.41
C HIS A 209 -10.20 19.77 12.78
N SER A 210 -11.05 19.45 13.75
CA SER A 210 -11.34 18.06 14.14
C SER A 210 -12.81 17.88 14.49
N ILE A 211 -13.29 16.64 14.43
CA ILE A 211 -14.57 16.20 14.98
C ILE A 211 -14.26 15.10 15.99
N CYS A 212 -14.56 15.34 17.26
CA CYS A 212 -14.39 14.38 18.36
C CYS A 212 -15.71 14.22 19.13
N SER A 213 -16.74 13.72 18.44
CA SER A 213 -17.97 13.29 19.09
C SER A 213 -18.16 11.79 18.82
N TYR A 214 -17.69 10.95 19.75
CA TYR A 214 -18.12 9.56 19.77
C TYR A 214 -19.36 9.48 20.64
N ALA A 215 -20.49 9.11 20.05
CA ALA A 215 -21.59 8.62 20.87
C ALA A 215 -21.13 7.36 21.60
N ASP A 216 -21.74 7.06 22.73
CA ASP A 216 -21.55 5.77 23.41
C ASP A 216 -21.94 4.66 22.42
N ASP A 217 -20.94 4.03 21.80
CA ASP A 217 -21.13 2.96 20.85
C ASP A 217 -20.86 1.62 21.56
N PRO A 218 -21.91 0.86 21.93
CA PRO A 218 -21.77 -0.42 22.59
C PRO A 218 -21.11 -1.49 21.69
N THR A 219 -20.92 -1.21 20.39
CA THR A 219 -20.20 -2.08 19.45
C THR A 219 -18.72 -1.73 19.33
N SER A 220 -18.28 -0.59 19.89
CA SER A 220 -16.86 -0.26 19.94
C SER A 220 -16.16 -1.18 20.95
N ASN A 221 -15.07 -1.82 20.53
CA ASN A 221 -14.24 -2.64 21.43
C ASN A 221 -13.52 -1.82 22.52
N THR A 222 -13.77 -0.51 22.60
CA THR A 222 -13.18 0.43 23.56
C THR A 222 -13.99 0.56 24.85
N GLY A 223 -15.11 -0.14 24.99
CA GLY A 223 -15.97 -0.10 26.17
C GLY A 223 -17.15 0.88 26.02
N LEU A 224 -17.92 1.06 27.11
CA LEU A 224 -19.12 1.90 27.12
C LEU A 224 -18.82 3.40 26.94
N THR A 225 -17.60 3.85 27.25
CA THR A 225 -17.17 5.25 27.19
C THR A 225 -15.78 5.33 26.56
N SER A 226 -15.65 6.05 25.45
CA SER A 226 -14.35 6.32 24.82
C SER A 226 -13.66 7.50 25.51
N GLU A 227 -12.38 7.37 25.87
CA GLU A 227 -11.57 8.48 26.41
C GLU A 227 -11.06 9.43 25.31
N LEU A 228 -11.19 9.05 24.04
CA LEU A 228 -10.68 9.82 22.90
C LEU A 228 -11.23 11.25 22.82
N PRO A 229 -12.54 11.53 23.06
CA PRO A 229 -13.07 12.88 23.10
C PRO A 229 -12.41 13.80 24.13
N GLU A 230 -11.80 13.26 25.18
CA GLU A 230 -11.06 14.05 26.16
C GLU A 230 -9.58 14.18 25.81
N MET A 231 -8.96 13.10 25.34
CA MET A 231 -7.52 13.05 25.08
C MET A 231 -7.11 13.75 23.78
N ALA A 232 -7.82 13.47 22.68
CA ALA A 232 -7.41 13.92 21.36
C ALA A 232 -7.52 15.45 21.20
N PRO A 233 -8.61 16.13 21.61
CA PRO A 233 -8.68 17.58 21.51
C PRO A 233 -7.58 18.30 22.30
N ARG A 234 -7.17 17.77 23.45
CA ARG A 234 -6.06 18.33 24.24
C ARG A 234 -4.73 18.22 23.48
N ASN A 235 -4.46 17.07 22.86
CA ASN A 235 -3.26 16.89 22.03
C ASN A 235 -3.26 17.83 20.82
N HIS A 236 -4.37 17.91 20.09
CA HIS A 236 -4.51 18.77 18.91
C HIS A 236 -4.37 20.25 19.26
N GLN A 237 -5.07 20.70 20.30
CA GLN A 237 -4.98 22.07 20.80
C GLN A 237 -3.55 22.41 21.24
N SER A 238 -2.89 21.51 21.98
CA SER A 238 -1.51 21.73 22.44
C SER A 238 -0.54 21.90 21.25
N TYR A 239 -0.71 21.11 20.19
CA TYR A 239 0.11 21.23 18.98
C TYR A 239 -0.20 22.54 18.24
N ALA A 240 -1.48 22.90 18.10
CA ALA A 240 -1.90 24.14 17.48
C ALA A 240 -1.33 25.36 18.21
N ASP A 241 -1.47 25.39 19.54
CA ASP A 241 -0.94 26.46 20.40
C ASP A 241 0.59 26.57 20.30
N HIS A 242 1.29 25.44 20.26
CA HIS A 242 2.75 25.41 20.16
C HIS A 242 3.27 26.13 18.90
N PHE A 243 2.58 25.98 17.77
CA PHE A 243 2.97 26.58 16.50
C PHE A 243 2.18 27.87 16.15
N GLY A 244 1.23 28.27 16.98
CA GLY A 244 0.39 29.44 16.75
C GLY A 244 -0.69 29.26 15.67
N TYR A 245 -1.14 28.02 15.45
CA TYR A 245 -2.28 27.71 14.59
C TYR A 245 -3.60 27.88 15.35
N ARG A 246 -4.68 28.15 14.62
CA ARG A 246 -6.01 28.09 15.20
C ARG A 246 -6.51 26.64 15.21
N TYR A 247 -6.98 26.17 16.35
CA TYR A 247 -7.69 24.90 16.46
C TYR A 247 -9.21 25.13 16.58
N VAL A 248 -9.99 24.33 15.85
CA VAL A 248 -11.45 24.34 15.90
C VAL A 248 -11.96 22.91 16.07
N LEU A 249 -12.46 22.62 17.26
CA LEU A 249 -13.18 21.38 17.54
C LEU A 249 -14.65 21.54 17.17
N HIS A 250 -15.14 20.70 16.27
CA HIS A 250 -16.55 20.62 15.93
C HIS A 250 -17.19 19.53 16.79
N SER A 251 -18.04 19.94 17.74
CA SER A 251 -18.80 19.06 18.62
C SER A 251 -20.05 18.47 17.96
N ASP A 252 -20.62 19.19 16.99
CA ASP A 252 -21.87 18.83 16.34
C ASP A 252 -21.60 18.33 14.91
N LEU A 253 -21.99 17.09 14.62
CA LEU A 253 -22.07 16.60 13.25
C LEU A 253 -23.12 17.45 12.52
N ALA A 254 -22.64 18.40 11.70
CA ALA A 254 -23.39 19.40 10.93
C ALA A 254 -24.92 19.38 11.11
N GLU A 255 -25.43 20.40 11.82
CA GLU A 255 -26.84 20.72 12.01
C GLU A 255 -27.70 20.36 10.78
N GLY A 256 -28.60 19.39 10.92
CA GLY A 256 -29.65 19.09 9.93
C GLY A 256 -29.46 17.84 9.07
N ARG A 257 -28.48 16.95 9.35
CA ARG A 257 -28.37 15.66 8.65
C ARG A 257 -28.15 14.48 9.60
N GLU A 258 -29.19 14.14 10.36
CA GLU A 258 -29.23 13.03 11.34
C GLU A 258 -28.86 11.65 10.75
N ASN A 259 -28.87 11.50 9.42
CA ASN A 259 -28.57 10.23 8.73
C ASN A 259 -27.23 10.22 7.98
N MET A 260 -26.36 11.21 8.16
CA MET A 260 -25.08 11.25 7.44
C MET A 260 -23.98 10.58 8.25
N GLU A 261 -23.28 9.61 7.66
CA GLU A 261 -22.18 8.92 8.32
C GLU A 261 -21.05 9.91 8.67
N ALA A 262 -20.42 9.71 9.84
CA ALA A 262 -19.45 10.64 10.42
C ALA A 262 -18.24 10.94 9.51
N HIS A 263 -17.84 10.02 8.63
CA HIS A 263 -16.76 10.27 7.67
C HIS A 263 -17.11 11.32 6.62
N TYR A 264 -18.38 11.45 6.24
CA TYR A 264 -18.82 12.49 5.30
C TYR A 264 -18.91 13.88 5.97
N SER A 265 -19.10 13.93 7.29
CA SER A 265 -19.16 15.19 8.04
C SER A 265 -17.86 15.98 7.97
N LYS A 266 -16.72 15.28 7.80
CA LYS A 266 -15.39 15.92 7.62
C LYS A 266 -15.37 16.84 6.40
N MET A 267 -15.95 16.39 5.27
CA MET A 267 -16.00 17.19 4.04
C MET A 267 -16.85 18.45 4.22
N MET A 268 -17.96 18.34 4.96
CA MET A 268 -18.82 19.49 5.25
C MET A 268 -18.15 20.50 6.19
N VAL A 269 -17.41 20.02 7.19
CA VAL A 269 -16.60 20.86 8.08
C VAL A 269 -15.56 21.63 7.28
N VAL A 270 -14.83 20.96 6.39
CA VAL A 270 -13.82 21.59 5.53
C VAL A 270 -14.46 22.66 4.65
N LEU A 271 -15.56 22.33 3.97
CA LEU A 271 -16.27 23.26 3.09
C LEU A 271 -16.74 24.51 3.86
N ARG A 272 -17.41 24.31 5.00
CA ARG A 272 -17.91 25.42 5.83
C ARG A 272 -16.78 26.31 6.33
N ALA A 273 -15.67 25.73 6.80
CA ALA A 273 -14.52 26.50 7.27
C ALA A 273 -13.93 27.38 6.15
N LEU A 274 -13.79 26.85 4.94
CA LEU A 274 -13.32 27.61 3.78
C LEU A 274 -14.30 28.73 3.37
N GLU A 275 -15.60 28.50 3.52
CA GLU A 275 -16.63 29.53 3.24
C GLU A 275 -16.63 30.65 4.30
N THR A 276 -16.46 30.31 5.58
CA THR A 276 -16.59 31.27 6.69
C THR A 276 -15.29 31.99 7.06
N SER A 277 -14.14 31.44 6.70
CA SER A 277 -12.83 31.97 7.06
C SER A 277 -12.01 32.25 5.79
N PRO A 278 -12.25 33.39 5.10
CA PRO A 278 -11.61 33.70 3.81
C PRO A 278 -10.11 33.95 3.92
N THR A 279 -9.57 34.04 5.14
CA THR A 279 -8.15 34.26 5.39
C THR A 279 -7.36 32.96 5.50
N ILE A 280 -8.00 31.79 5.53
CA ILE A 280 -7.31 30.49 5.62
C ILE A 280 -6.51 30.27 4.34
N GLU A 281 -5.20 30.06 4.48
CA GLU A 281 -4.35 29.60 3.37
C GLU A 281 -4.34 28.08 3.28
N TRP A 282 -4.28 27.41 4.43
CA TRP A 282 -4.30 25.95 4.52
C TRP A 282 -5.23 25.48 5.63
N LEU A 283 -5.95 24.40 5.33
CA LEU A 283 -6.82 23.74 6.29
C LEU A 283 -6.32 22.31 6.49
N MET A 284 -6.04 21.94 7.74
CA MET A 284 -5.76 20.57 8.13
C MET A 284 -6.97 19.99 8.87
N PHE A 285 -7.55 18.92 8.34
CA PHE A 285 -8.48 18.10 9.11
C PHE A 285 -7.71 16.97 9.80
N ILE A 286 -7.92 16.80 11.11
CA ILE A 286 -7.33 15.71 11.89
C ILE A 286 -8.42 14.86 12.55
N ASP A 287 -8.32 13.54 12.37
CA ASP A 287 -9.26 12.59 12.95
C ASP A 287 -9.08 12.48 14.48
N CYS A 288 -10.13 12.09 15.19
CA CYS A 288 -10.11 12.00 16.65
C CYS A 288 -9.20 10.88 17.18
N ASP A 289 -8.90 9.87 16.36
CA ASP A 289 -7.98 8.78 16.67
C ASP A 289 -6.55 9.03 16.14
N ALA A 290 -6.29 10.22 15.58
CA ALA A 290 -4.96 10.66 15.17
C ALA A 290 -4.36 11.63 16.20
N PHE A 291 -3.07 11.47 16.51
CA PHE A 291 -2.36 12.29 17.49
C PHE A 291 -1.10 12.89 16.88
N PHE A 292 -0.81 14.14 17.24
CA PHE A 292 0.51 14.72 17.03
C PHE A 292 1.49 14.10 18.02
N THR A 293 2.53 13.47 17.49
CA THR A 293 3.61 12.83 18.26
C THR A 293 4.93 13.57 18.13
N ASP A 294 5.05 14.47 17.16
CA ASP A 294 6.20 15.34 16.94
C ASP A 294 5.77 16.81 17.07
N PHE A 295 6.21 17.45 18.15
CA PHE A 295 5.97 18.87 18.44
C PHE A 295 7.15 19.77 17.97
N THR A 296 8.11 19.22 17.24
CA THR A 296 9.25 19.98 16.69
C THR A 296 9.04 20.34 15.22
N THR A 297 8.20 19.58 14.51
CA THR A 297 7.87 19.81 13.10
C THR A 297 6.54 20.55 12.95
N SER A 298 6.57 21.72 12.32
CA SER A 298 5.39 22.54 12.05
C SER A 298 4.67 22.12 10.75
N LEU A 299 3.37 22.41 10.62
CA LEU A 299 2.64 22.21 9.35
C LEU A 299 3.19 23.07 8.20
N ASP A 300 3.64 24.30 8.46
CA ASP A 300 4.34 25.11 7.44
C ASP A 300 5.55 24.36 6.85
N ALA A 301 6.34 23.72 7.72
CA ALA A 301 7.51 22.94 7.36
C ALA A 301 7.13 21.76 6.44
N LEU A 302 6.01 21.09 6.74
CA LEU A 302 5.47 20.01 5.91
C LEU A 302 4.99 20.53 4.55
N VAL A 303 4.24 21.64 4.52
CA VAL A 303 3.78 22.27 3.29
C VAL A 303 4.97 22.68 2.41
N ASP A 304 5.99 23.34 2.97
CA ASP A 304 7.21 23.71 2.24
C ASP A 304 7.96 22.50 1.68
N THR A 305 7.95 21.39 2.41
CA THR A 305 8.66 20.17 2.02
C THR A 305 7.95 19.42 0.89
N PHE A 306 6.62 19.33 0.96
CA PHE A 306 5.83 18.44 0.09
C PHE A 306 4.98 19.18 -0.97
N ALA A 307 4.75 20.48 -0.81
CA ALA A 307 4.07 21.34 -1.77
C ALA A 307 4.93 22.56 -2.12
N PRO A 308 6.16 22.36 -2.67
CA PRO A 308 7.05 23.47 -2.98
C PRO A 308 6.41 24.39 -4.03
N GLU A 309 6.27 25.67 -3.66
CA GLU A 309 5.78 26.70 -4.59
C GLU A 309 6.72 26.78 -5.79
N GLY A 310 6.21 26.51 -6.99
CA GLY A 310 6.97 26.55 -8.24
C GLY A 310 6.75 25.36 -9.18
N SER A 311 6.07 24.29 -8.77
CA SER A 311 5.67 23.22 -9.68
C SER A 311 4.43 23.61 -10.50
N GLY A 312 4.53 24.70 -11.27
CA GLY A 312 3.48 25.22 -12.16
C GLY A 312 2.95 24.22 -13.21
N ASP A 313 3.51 23.02 -13.30
CA ASP A 313 2.91 21.89 -13.99
C ASP A 313 1.90 21.18 -13.08
N ARG A 314 0.61 21.48 -13.29
CA ARG A 314 -0.54 20.71 -12.80
C ARG A 314 -0.64 19.32 -13.46
N ASN A 315 0.47 18.59 -13.55
CA ASN A 315 0.46 17.22 -14.03
C ASN A 315 0.51 16.29 -12.80
N PRO A 316 -0.52 15.47 -12.54
CA PRO A 316 -0.49 14.55 -11.42
C PRO A 316 0.69 13.60 -11.61
N VAL A 317 1.65 13.70 -10.68
CA VAL A 317 2.95 13.04 -10.64
C VAL A 317 2.88 11.49 -10.66
N GLY A 318 1.69 10.89 -10.76
CA GLY A 318 1.50 9.44 -10.61
C GLY A 318 1.97 8.58 -11.80
N ILE A 319 1.58 8.90 -13.03
CA ILE A 319 1.70 7.94 -14.15
C ILE A 319 2.84 8.28 -15.12
N SER A 320 3.01 9.56 -15.48
CA SER A 320 4.09 9.96 -16.41
C SER A 320 5.48 9.85 -15.76
N ALA A 321 5.59 10.16 -14.45
CA ALA A 321 6.82 9.95 -13.69
C ALA A 321 7.15 8.45 -13.56
N LEU A 322 6.15 7.59 -13.31
CA LEU A 322 6.31 6.13 -13.26
C LEU A 322 6.77 5.56 -14.62
N LEU A 323 6.18 6.00 -15.74
CA LEU A 323 6.57 5.58 -17.09
C LEU A 323 7.97 6.07 -17.49
N ASN A 324 8.35 7.30 -17.13
CA ASN A 324 9.71 7.81 -17.35
C ASN A 324 10.73 7.12 -16.43
N TRP A 325 10.32 6.70 -15.23
CA TRP A 325 11.14 5.88 -14.32
C TRP A 325 11.35 4.45 -14.84
N LEU A 326 10.31 3.82 -15.37
CA LEU A 326 10.42 2.49 -15.97
C LEU A 326 11.42 2.50 -17.14
N LYS A 327 11.42 3.54 -17.98
CA LYS A 327 12.44 3.73 -19.04
C LYS A 327 13.87 3.85 -18.50
N PHE A 328 14.05 4.36 -17.28
CA PHE A 328 15.36 4.47 -16.62
C PHE A 328 15.82 3.13 -16.01
N LEU A 329 14.88 2.27 -15.58
CA LEU A 329 15.17 0.93 -15.03
C LEU A 329 15.47 -0.11 -16.11
N PHE A 330 14.89 0.07 -17.30
CA PHE A 330 15.09 -0.78 -18.46
C PHE A 330 15.78 0.02 -19.59
N PRO A 331 17.06 0.42 -19.45
CA PRO A 331 17.78 0.96 -20.59
C PRO A 331 17.86 -0.14 -21.64
N ALA A 332 17.14 0.06 -22.74
CA ALA A 332 17.11 -0.88 -23.83
C ALA A 332 18.55 -1.23 -24.25
N ARG A 333 18.91 -2.51 -24.10
CA ARG A 333 19.98 -3.22 -24.83
C ARG A 333 21.46 -3.06 -24.46
N GLU A 334 21.87 -2.37 -23.40
CA GLU A 334 23.32 -2.23 -23.11
C GLU A 334 23.92 -3.17 -22.03
N LEU A 335 23.19 -4.21 -21.59
CA LEU A 335 23.72 -5.20 -20.62
C LEU A 335 23.43 -6.66 -21.03
N LEU A 336 23.63 -6.98 -22.31
CA LEU A 336 23.94 -8.34 -22.76
C LEU A 336 25.40 -8.44 -23.18
#